data_AF-A0A0J8QSF4-F1
#
_entry.id   AF-A0A0J8QSF4-F1
#
_cell.length_a   1.000
_cell.length_b   1.000
_cell.length_c   1.000
_cell.angle_alpha   90.00
_cell.angle_beta   90.00
_cell.angle_gamma   90.00
#
_symmetry.space_group_name_H-M   'P 1'
#
loop_
_entity.id
_entity.type
_entity.pdbx_description
1 polymer ?
#
loop_
_entity_poly.entity_id
_entity_poly.type
_entity_poly.pdbx_seq_one_letter_code
_entity_poly.pdbx_strand_id
1 'polypeptide(L)'
;MAEESSLEVQSQTAQTQARLRFSTRDEDLALPESTGPILVPTGLRRYALSTLVNNLLATEKPVPLEFLINGTYLRTSVDEFLTANGISAETTLDVEYVRALIPPLHVASFLHDDWVSSVDVLSDSQNEEWIISASYDGLLRVWEYVVRDYSYVGVGERWRASECD
;
A
#
# COMPACT_ATOMS: atom_id res chain seq x y z
N MET A 1 -35.13 33.46 -41.51
CA MET A 1 -34.67 32.10 -41.20
C MET A 1 -33.77 32.25 -39.97
N ALA A 2 -34.33 32.27 -38.77
CA ALA A 2 -34.58 31.10 -37.91
C ALA A 2 -33.25 30.37 -37.65
N GLU A 3 -32.55 30.74 -36.58
CA GLU A 3 -32.55 30.11 -35.24
C GLU A 3 -31.92 28.71 -35.26
N GLU A 4 -30.84 28.53 -34.51
CA GLU A 4 -30.64 27.35 -33.68
C GLU A 4 -29.64 27.67 -32.56
N SER A 5 -30.23 28.05 -31.42
CA SER A 5 -29.60 28.14 -30.11
C SER A 5 -29.29 26.72 -29.64
N SER A 6 -28.00 26.37 -29.57
CA SER A 6 -27.56 25.12 -28.95
C SER A 6 -27.62 25.27 -27.43
N LEU A 7 -28.65 24.67 -26.84
CA LEU A 7 -28.81 24.50 -25.40
C LEU A 7 -27.81 23.44 -24.91
N GLU A 8 -26.70 23.85 -24.33
CA GLU A 8 -25.89 22.98 -23.48
C GLU A 8 -26.68 22.66 -22.21
N VAL A 9 -27.26 21.47 -22.16
CA VAL A 9 -27.85 20.92 -20.93
C VAL A 9 -26.69 20.60 -19.98
N GLN A 10 -26.37 21.55 -19.09
CA GLN A 10 -25.53 21.29 -17.93
C GLN A 10 -26.30 20.37 -16.98
N SER A 11 -26.09 19.06 -17.09
CA SER A 11 -26.58 18.11 -16.09
C SER A 11 -25.86 18.37 -14.77
N GLN A 12 -26.48 19.14 -13.89
CA GLN A 12 -26.15 19.16 -12.47
C GLN A 12 -26.44 17.77 -11.91
N THR A 13 -25.45 16.86 -11.96
CA THR A 13 -25.51 15.59 -11.23
C THR A 13 -25.65 15.93 -9.75
N ALA A 14 -26.80 15.59 -9.15
CA ALA A 14 -26.95 15.58 -7.72
C ALA A 14 -25.77 14.81 -7.11
N GLN A 15 -25.00 15.43 -6.23
CA GLN A 15 -23.89 14.76 -5.56
C GLN A 15 -24.48 13.72 -4.61
N THR A 16 -24.55 12.47 -5.06
CA THR A 16 -24.91 11.33 -4.21
C THR A 16 -23.92 11.24 -3.06
N GLN A 17 -24.42 11.09 -1.83
CA GLN A 17 -23.62 10.94 -0.63
C GLN A 17 -23.82 9.55 -0.05
N ALA A 18 -22.75 8.95 0.49
CA ALA A 18 -22.79 7.70 1.21
C ALA A 18 -22.28 7.90 2.65
N ARG A 19 -22.81 7.10 3.58
CA ARG A 19 -22.37 7.06 4.98
C ARG A 19 -21.22 6.07 5.11
N LEU A 20 -20.03 6.53 5.46
CA LEU A 20 -18.87 5.67 5.70
C LEU A 20 -18.53 5.64 7.19
N ARG A 21 -18.31 4.46 7.76
CA ARG A 21 -17.73 4.29 9.08
C ARG A 21 -16.31 3.78 8.91
N PHE A 22 -15.35 4.59 9.34
CA PHE A 22 -13.93 4.27 9.22
C PHE A 22 -13.45 3.46 10.42
N SER A 23 -12.61 2.46 10.16
CA SER A 23 -11.95 1.64 11.18
C SER A 23 -10.54 1.25 10.73
N THR A 24 -9.67 0.90 11.67
CA THR A 24 -8.32 0.41 11.34
C THR A 24 -7.86 -0.58 12.39
N ARG A 25 -6.88 -1.42 12.03
CA ARG A 25 -6.13 -2.29 12.95
C ARG A 25 -4.83 -1.66 13.44
N ASP A 26 -4.43 -0.54 12.84
CA ASP A 26 -3.23 0.20 13.20
C ASP A 26 -3.55 1.17 14.34
N GLU A 27 -3.09 0.84 15.56
CA GLU A 27 -3.38 1.64 16.77
C GLU A 27 -2.84 3.08 16.66
N ASP A 28 -1.72 3.29 15.95
CA ASP A 28 -1.13 4.62 15.76
C ASP A 28 -1.99 5.52 14.86
N LEU A 29 -2.88 4.92 14.07
CA LEU A 29 -3.75 5.60 13.12
C LEU A 29 -5.22 5.51 13.52
N ALA A 30 -5.52 5.12 14.76
CA ALA A 30 -6.90 4.97 15.23
C ALA A 30 -7.60 6.33 15.35
N LEU A 31 -8.76 6.47 14.70
CA LEU A 31 -9.66 7.60 14.94
C LEU A 31 -10.35 7.46 16.32
N PRO A 32 -10.68 8.58 16.99
CA PRO A 32 -11.48 8.53 18.21
C PRO A 32 -12.81 7.79 18.00
N GLU A 33 -13.25 6.99 18.97
CA GLU A 33 -14.51 6.25 18.89
C GLU A 33 -15.75 7.17 18.69
N SER A 34 -15.61 8.45 19.05
CA SER A 34 -16.64 9.48 18.89
C SER A 34 -16.81 9.99 17.46
N THR A 35 -15.92 9.65 16.51
CA THR A 35 -16.00 10.16 15.12
C THR A 35 -17.26 9.70 14.40
N GLY A 36 -17.76 8.49 14.68
CA GLY A 36 -18.99 7.97 14.09
C GLY A 36 -18.97 7.87 12.55
N PRO A 37 -20.13 7.58 11.92
CA PRO A 37 -20.25 7.56 10.46
C PRO A 37 -20.19 8.97 9.85
N ILE A 38 -19.44 9.12 8.75
CA ILE A 38 -19.24 10.38 8.03
C ILE A 38 -19.94 10.32 6.68
N LEU A 39 -20.62 11.40 6.30
CA LEU A 39 -21.21 11.55 4.97
C LEU A 39 -20.16 12.04 3.99
N VAL A 40 -19.97 11.29 2.91
CA VAL A 40 -18.99 11.63 1.87
C VAL A 40 -19.60 11.52 0.48
N PRO A 41 -19.20 12.36 -0.49
CA PRO A 41 -19.59 12.21 -1.89
C PRO A 41 -19.17 10.84 -2.46
N THR A 42 -20.06 10.13 -3.15
CA THR A 42 -19.76 8.79 -3.70
C THR A 42 -18.68 8.80 -4.79
N GLY A 43 -18.46 9.94 -5.45
CA GLY A 43 -17.39 10.10 -6.43
C GLY A 43 -15.96 10.03 -5.85
N LEU A 44 -15.81 10.01 -4.52
CA LEU A 44 -14.50 9.92 -3.88
C LEU A 44 -13.80 8.60 -4.21
N ARG A 45 -12.50 8.72 -4.44
CA ARG A 45 -11.56 7.61 -4.68
C ARG A 45 -10.52 7.56 -3.57
N ARG A 46 -9.69 6.52 -3.60
CA ARG A 46 -8.59 6.29 -2.64
C ARG A 46 -7.86 7.58 -2.21
N TYR A 47 -7.34 8.37 -3.15
CA TYR A 47 -6.53 9.55 -2.82
C TYR A 47 -7.30 10.55 -1.95
N ALA A 48 -8.51 10.91 -2.36
CA ALA A 48 -9.32 11.89 -1.65
C ALA A 48 -9.86 11.35 -0.31
N LEU A 49 -10.17 10.05 -0.22
CA LEU A 49 -10.47 9.39 1.06
C LEU A 49 -9.25 9.41 1.99
N SER A 50 -8.05 9.20 1.45
CA SER A 50 -6.79 9.29 2.21
C SER A 50 -6.62 10.70 2.77
N THR A 51 -6.83 11.74 1.95
CA THR A 51 -6.76 13.12 2.41
C THR A 51 -7.79 13.40 3.51
N LEU A 52 -9.03 12.92 3.35
CA LEU A 52 -10.08 13.05 4.35
C LEU A 52 -9.66 12.43 5.68
N VAL A 53 -9.20 11.18 5.68
CA VAL A 53 -8.80 10.50 6.93
C VAL A 53 -7.57 11.15 7.56
N ASN A 54 -6.57 11.56 6.78
CA ASN A 54 -5.41 12.28 7.32
C ASN A 54 -5.80 13.62 7.98
N ASN A 55 -6.79 14.32 7.42
CA ASN A 55 -7.32 15.54 8.04
C ASN A 55 -8.03 15.25 9.37
N LEU A 56 -8.75 14.13 9.47
CA LEU A 56 -9.40 13.70 10.71
C LEU A 56 -8.39 13.26 11.77
N LEU A 57 -7.28 12.65 11.36
CA LEU A 57 -6.18 12.25 12.24
C LEU A 57 -5.33 13.44 12.70
N ALA A 58 -5.46 14.60 12.05
CA ALA A 58 -4.64 15.80 12.30
C ALA A 58 -3.12 15.51 12.29
N THR A 59 -2.69 14.58 11.43
CA THR A 59 -1.27 14.16 11.34
C THR A 59 -0.42 15.24 10.66
N GLU A 60 0.75 15.56 11.22
CA GLU A 60 1.68 16.55 10.63
C GLU A 60 2.20 16.14 9.26
N LYS A 61 2.41 14.83 9.05
CA LYS A 61 2.87 14.25 7.79
C LYS A 61 1.80 13.32 7.24
N PRO A 62 1.20 13.64 6.08
CA PRO A 62 0.19 12.78 5.48
C PRO A 62 0.73 11.38 5.19
N VAL A 63 0.04 10.36 5.69
CA VAL A 63 0.34 8.95 5.44
C VAL A 63 -0.51 8.47 4.26
N PRO A 64 0.08 7.87 3.22
CA PRO A 64 -0.69 7.26 2.15
C PRO A 64 -1.51 6.08 2.69
N LEU A 65 -2.83 6.11 2.48
CA LEU A 65 -3.74 5.05 2.94
C LEU A 65 -4.32 4.24 1.78
N GLU A 66 -4.69 3.00 2.08
CA GLU A 66 -5.57 2.15 1.29
C GLU A 66 -6.85 1.84 2.09
N PHE A 67 -7.91 1.51 1.36
CA PHE A 67 -9.24 1.32 1.90
C PHE A 67 -9.77 -0.05 1.49
N LEU A 68 -10.34 -0.77 2.45
CA LEU A 68 -10.94 -2.07 2.28
C LEU A 68 -12.41 -1.99 2.67
N ILE A 69 -13.27 -2.59 1.85
CA ILE A 69 -14.69 -2.78 2.13
C ILE A 69 -14.94 -4.28 2.07
N ASN A 70 -15.41 -4.87 3.17
CA ASN A 70 -15.56 -6.32 3.32
C ASN A 70 -14.26 -7.10 2.99
N GLY A 71 -13.11 -6.58 3.41
CA GLY A 71 -11.80 -7.18 3.14
C GLY A 71 -11.29 -7.03 1.70
N THR A 72 -12.03 -6.33 0.82
CA THR A 72 -11.62 -6.10 -0.57
C THR A 72 -11.14 -4.67 -0.76
N TYR A 73 -9.97 -4.50 -1.39
CA TYR A 73 -9.43 -3.17 -1.68
C TYR A 73 -10.32 -2.36 -2.62
N LEU A 74 -10.60 -1.11 -2.24
CA LEU A 74 -11.27 -0.14 -3.09
C LEU A 74 -10.31 0.35 -4.18
N ARG A 75 -10.51 -0.11 -5.41
CA ARG A 75 -9.74 0.30 -6.61
C ARG A 75 -10.47 1.33 -7.49
N THR A 76 -11.74 1.59 -7.17
CA THR A 76 -12.66 2.45 -7.93
C THR A 76 -13.10 3.66 -7.10
N SER A 77 -14.09 4.42 -7.57
CA SER A 77 -14.86 5.31 -6.68
C SER A 77 -15.79 4.52 -5.76
N VAL A 78 -16.26 5.15 -4.69
CA VAL A 78 -17.29 4.58 -3.81
C VAL A 78 -18.58 4.32 -4.60
N ASP A 79 -18.92 5.19 -5.56
CA ASP A 79 -20.08 5.09 -6.44
C ASP A 79 -20.04 3.82 -7.32
N GLU A 80 -18.91 3.62 -8.00
CA GLU A 80 -18.66 2.44 -8.83
C GLU A 80 -18.71 1.16 -7.99
N PHE A 81 -18.16 1.20 -6.77
CA PHE A 81 -18.19 0.07 -5.84
C PHE A 81 -19.61 -0.28 -5.38
N LEU A 82 -20.40 0.73 -4.98
CA LEU A 82 -21.80 0.56 -4.57
C LEU A 82 -22.63 -0.04 -5.69
N THR A 83 -22.49 0.50 -6.90
CA THR A 83 -23.21 0.04 -8.09
C THR A 83 -22.84 -1.40 -8.46
N ALA A 84 -21.54 -1.73 -8.47
CA ALA A 84 -21.06 -3.07 -8.81
C ALA A 84 -21.52 -4.15 -7.81
N ASN A 85 -21.74 -3.78 -6.55
CA ASN A 85 -22.19 -4.69 -5.49
C ASN A 85 -23.69 -4.62 -5.21
N GLY A 86 -24.46 -3.79 -5.95
CA GLY A 86 -25.89 -3.60 -5.74
C GLY A 86 -26.24 -3.02 -4.36
N ILE A 87 -25.36 -2.22 -3.77
CA ILE A 87 -25.53 -1.63 -2.43
C ILE A 87 -26.16 -0.24 -2.57
N SER A 88 -27.18 0.05 -1.76
CA SER A 88 -27.79 1.39 -1.70
C SER A 88 -26.86 2.39 -1.00
N ALA A 89 -26.79 3.62 -1.54
CA ALA A 89 -26.03 4.73 -0.94
C ALA A 89 -26.53 5.13 0.47
N GLU A 90 -27.76 4.76 0.85
CA GLU A 90 -28.31 5.02 2.18
C GLU A 90 -27.70 4.11 3.27
N THR A 91 -27.11 3.00 2.87
CA THR A 91 -26.52 2.02 3.79
C THR A 91 -25.18 2.53 4.30
N THR A 92 -24.94 2.39 5.61
CA THR A 92 -23.63 2.70 6.18
C THR A 92 -22.63 1.64 5.75
N LEU A 93 -21.57 2.06 5.04
CA LEU A 93 -20.47 1.19 4.64
C LEU A 93 -19.39 1.19 5.72
N ASP A 94 -18.99 -0.01 6.14
CA ASP A 94 -17.80 -0.22 6.94
C ASP A 94 -16.57 -0.21 6.06
N VAL A 95 -15.70 0.77 6.29
CA VAL A 95 -14.46 0.97 5.53
C VAL A 95 -13.29 0.83 6.48
N GLU A 96 -12.52 -0.24 6.29
CA GLU A 96 -11.25 -0.44 6.97
C GLU A 96 -10.16 0.33 6.20
N TYR A 97 -9.33 1.13 6.88
CA TYR A 97 -8.18 1.79 6.26
C TYR A 97 -6.87 1.26 6.83
N VAL A 98 -5.87 1.17 5.96
CA VAL A 98 -4.52 0.65 6.26
C VAL A 98 -3.47 1.52 5.61
N ARG A 99 -2.23 1.48 6.10
CA ARG A 99 -1.09 2.11 5.41
C ARG A 99 -0.94 1.49 4.03
N ALA A 100 -0.75 2.35 3.03
CA ALA A 100 -0.48 1.86 1.69
C ALA A 100 0.88 1.18 1.64
N LEU A 101 0.93 0.02 0.98
CA LEU A 101 2.19 -0.63 0.69
C LEU A 101 2.92 0.17 -0.38
N ILE A 102 4.17 0.51 -0.10
CA ILE A 102 5.08 1.03 -1.11
C ILE A 102 5.53 -0.19 -1.92
N PRO A 103 5.27 -0.24 -3.24
CA PRO A 103 5.75 -1.35 -4.06
C PRO A 103 7.28 -1.47 -3.91
N PRO A 104 7.80 -2.66 -3.58
CA PRO A 104 9.24 -2.85 -3.51
C PRO A 104 9.83 -2.61 -4.89
N LEU A 105 10.76 -1.66 -4.97
CA LEU A 105 11.50 -1.40 -6.19
C LEU A 105 12.65 -2.39 -6.28
N HIS A 106 13.06 -2.73 -7.50
CA HIS A 106 14.30 -3.46 -7.69
C HIS A 106 15.47 -2.58 -7.26
N VAL A 107 16.30 -3.10 -6.36
CA VAL A 107 17.43 -2.37 -5.78
C VAL A 107 18.76 -2.92 -6.29
N ALA A 108 18.95 -4.22 -6.18
CA ALA A 108 20.20 -4.88 -6.54
C ALA A 108 19.96 -6.35 -6.94
N SER A 109 20.97 -6.93 -7.57
CA SER A 109 21.02 -8.36 -7.89
C SER A 109 22.40 -8.91 -7.55
N PHE A 110 22.46 -10.03 -6.83
CA PHE A 110 23.69 -10.73 -6.49
C PHE A 110 23.86 -11.96 -7.39
N LEU A 111 24.88 -11.95 -8.23
CA LEU A 111 25.09 -12.96 -9.27
C LEU A 111 25.66 -14.26 -8.70
N HIS A 112 25.15 -15.37 -9.22
CA HIS A 112 25.58 -16.73 -8.92
C HIS A 112 25.88 -17.47 -10.23
N ASP A 113 26.78 -18.45 -10.18
CA ASP A 113 27.16 -19.27 -11.33
C ASP A 113 26.19 -20.46 -11.56
N ASP A 114 25.31 -20.72 -10.59
CA ASP A 114 24.29 -21.77 -10.62
C ASP A 114 23.02 -21.30 -9.87
N TRP A 115 21.97 -22.12 -9.86
CA TRP A 115 20.69 -21.80 -9.22
C TRP A 115 20.84 -21.58 -7.72
N VAL A 116 20.18 -20.53 -7.20
CA VAL A 116 20.07 -20.28 -5.76
C VAL A 116 18.99 -21.20 -5.19
N SER A 117 19.36 -21.99 -4.19
CA SER A 117 18.48 -22.95 -3.52
C SER A 117 17.80 -22.38 -2.27
N SER A 118 18.46 -21.45 -1.57
CA SER A 118 17.93 -20.79 -0.36
C SER A 118 18.56 -19.41 -0.16
N VAL A 119 17.83 -18.52 0.50
CA VAL A 119 18.27 -17.17 0.91
C VAL A 119 17.81 -16.93 2.34
N ASP A 120 18.66 -16.33 3.16
CA ASP A 120 18.34 -15.86 4.51
C ASP A 120 18.94 -14.47 4.77
N VAL A 121 18.35 -13.72 5.69
CA VAL A 121 18.79 -12.37 6.04
C VAL A 121 19.05 -12.29 7.53
N LEU A 122 20.26 -11.92 7.90
CA LEU A 122 20.67 -11.62 9.26
C LEU A 122 20.74 -10.10 9.42
N SER A 123 19.84 -9.54 10.21
CA SER A 123 19.84 -8.12 10.57
C SER A 123 20.32 -7.94 12.02
N ASP A 124 21.40 -7.18 12.25
CA ASP A 124 21.78 -6.73 13.59
C ASP A 124 21.26 -5.31 13.86
N SER A 125 20.97 -5.06 15.13
CA SER A 125 20.59 -3.77 15.72
C SER A 125 21.54 -2.61 15.40
N GLN A 126 22.75 -2.88 14.93
CA GLN A 126 23.76 -1.90 14.54
C GLN A 126 23.72 -1.50 13.06
N ASN A 127 22.61 -1.81 12.36
CA ASN A 127 22.40 -1.42 10.96
C ASN A 127 23.34 -2.15 9.98
N GLU A 128 23.83 -3.31 10.40
CA GLU A 128 24.56 -4.26 9.56
C GLU A 128 23.59 -5.37 9.15
N GLU A 129 23.36 -5.49 7.84
CA GLU A 129 22.50 -6.52 7.27
C GLU A 129 23.35 -7.44 6.40
N TRP A 130 23.22 -8.73 6.63
CA TRP A 130 23.99 -9.75 5.95
C TRP A 130 23.01 -10.66 5.24
N ILE A 131 23.22 -10.89 3.95
CA ILE A 131 22.40 -11.80 3.16
C ILE A 131 23.21 -13.06 2.95
N ILE A 132 22.65 -14.20 3.31
CA ILE A 132 23.27 -15.51 3.09
C ILE A 132 22.50 -16.20 1.97
N SER A 133 23.21 -16.80 1.04
CA SER A 133 22.64 -17.53 -0.09
C SER A 133 23.31 -18.87 -0.26
N ALA A 134 22.50 -19.89 -0.54
CA ALA A 134 22.96 -21.24 -0.90
C ALA A 134 22.72 -21.48 -2.39
N SER A 135 23.68 -22.10 -3.05
CA SER A 135 23.64 -22.37 -4.49
C SER A 135 23.85 -23.86 -4.78
N TYR A 136 23.28 -24.33 -5.89
CA TYR A 136 23.45 -25.72 -6.36
C TYR A 136 24.88 -26.04 -6.82
N ASP A 137 25.75 -25.03 -6.94
CA ASP A 137 27.19 -25.21 -7.09
C ASP A 137 27.90 -25.76 -5.82
N GLY A 138 27.14 -25.98 -4.74
CA GLY A 138 27.61 -26.53 -3.47
C GLY A 138 28.25 -25.49 -2.54
N LEU A 139 28.01 -24.19 -2.77
CA LEU A 139 28.60 -23.11 -1.98
C LEU A 139 27.55 -22.31 -1.22
N LEU A 140 27.99 -21.82 -0.06
CA LEU A 140 27.32 -20.73 0.65
C LEU A 140 28.08 -19.43 0.36
N ARG A 141 27.33 -18.37 0.07
CA ARG A 141 27.85 -17.02 -0.13
C ARG A 141 27.21 -16.08 0.88
N VAL A 142 28.04 -15.26 1.51
CA VAL A 142 27.63 -14.20 2.42
C VAL A 142 27.85 -12.88 1.69
N TRP A 143 26.81 -12.07 1.65
CA TRP A 143 26.82 -10.74 1.04
C TRP A 143 26.63 -9.72 2.15
N GLU A 144 27.57 -8.79 2.26
CA GLU A 144 27.39 -7.62 3.12
C GLU A 144 26.42 -6.65 2.44
N TYR A 145 25.33 -6.32 3.12
CA TYR A 145 24.39 -5.28 2.70
C TYR A 145 24.57 -4.06 3.59
N VAL A 146 25.38 -3.11 3.11
CA VAL A 146 25.60 -1.85 3.80
C VAL A 146 24.69 -0.78 3.21
N VAL A 147 23.73 -0.29 4.00
CA VAL A 147 22.97 0.92 3.65
C VAL A 147 23.85 2.14 3.89
N ARG A 148 24.63 2.54 2.87
CA ARG A 148 25.39 3.80 2.88
C ARG A 148 24.95 4.68 1.72
N ASP A 149 24.35 5.84 2.04
CA ASP A 149 24.10 6.98 1.14
C ASP A 149 23.81 6.60 -0.33
N TYR A 150 22.75 5.82 -0.57
CA TYR A 150 22.25 5.46 -1.91
C TYR A 150 23.31 4.91 -2.89
N SER A 151 24.38 4.28 -2.41
CA SER A 151 25.40 3.64 -3.24
C SER A 151 25.60 2.18 -2.86
N TYR A 152 25.38 1.29 -3.83
CA TYR A 152 25.36 -0.15 -3.64
C TYR A 152 26.70 -0.78 -4.01
N VAL A 153 27.34 -1.47 -3.07
CA VAL A 153 28.52 -2.30 -3.33
C VAL A 153 28.28 -3.66 -2.68
N GLY A 154 27.99 -4.68 -3.49
CA GLY A 154 27.93 -6.07 -3.03
C GLY A 154 29.32 -6.70 -3.15
N VAL A 155 29.95 -7.01 -2.02
CA VAL A 155 31.16 -7.84 -1.99
C VAL A 155 30.75 -9.20 -1.41
N GLY A 156 30.82 -10.24 -2.23
CA GLY A 156 30.52 -11.61 -1.82
C GLY A 156 31.82 -12.37 -1.54
N GLU A 157 31.97 -12.89 -0.32
CA GLU A 157 33.06 -13.82 -0.02
C GLU A 157 32.60 -15.27 -0.18
N ARG A 158 33.45 -16.09 -0.80
CA ARG A 158 33.17 -17.52 -1.07
C ARG A 158 33.65 -18.35 0.10
N TRP A 159 32.72 -19.02 0.79
CA TRP A 159 33.05 -19.96 1.86
C TRP A 159 32.69 -21.39 1.42
N ARG A 160 33.60 -22.34 1.62
CA ARG A 160 33.27 -23.78 1.54
C ARG A 160 32.84 -24.22 2.94
N ALA A 161 31.63 -24.75 3.05
CA ALA A 161 31.30 -25.58 4.20
C ALA A 161 32.24 -26.80 4.17
N SER A 162 33.06 -26.96 5.21
CA SER A 162 33.75 -28.23 5.46
C SER A 162 32.71 -29.31 5.75
N GLU A 163 32.92 -30.51 5.22
CA GLU A 163 32.09 -31.68 5.50
C GLU A 163 31.79 -31.81 6.99
N CYS A 164 30.51 -31.86 7.34
CA CYS A 164 30.07 -32.36 8.63
C CYS A 164 30.10 -33.90 8.55
N ASP A 165 31.02 -34.53 9.28
CA ASP A 165 30.99 -35.97 9.59
C ASP A 165 29.77 -36.34 10.45
#